data_AF-A0A7C9J276-F1
#
_entry.id   AF-A0A7C9J276-F1
#
_cell.length_a   1.000
_cell.length_b   1.000
_cell.length_c   1.000
_cell.angle_alpha   90.00
_cell.angle_beta   90.00
_cell.angle_gamma   90.00
#
_symmetry.space_group_name_H-M   'P 1'
#
loop_
_entity.id
_entity.type
_entity.pdbx_description
1 polymer ?
#
loop_
_entity_poly.entity_id
_entity_poly.type
_entity_poly.pdbx_seq_one_letter_code
_entity_poly.pdbx_strand_id
1 'polypeptide(L)'
;MLKPLAKYQLALELAGHDPFESGREPYRRADILIKLRNWLVHYKPNSQPLDKGHEVGKHLKPSDFTANQLSTARHQWFPDRVLGAGCADWAWRSARTFTDEFAKRTGLVLNYQRADFGDPLPR
;
A
#
# COMPACT_ATOMS: atom_id res chain seq x y z
N MET A 1 20.52 -6.69 2.69
CA MET A 1 19.78 -5.54 3.27
C MET A 1 18.37 -6.00 3.63
N LEU A 2 17.86 -5.69 4.83
CA LEU A 2 16.51 -6.09 5.25
C LEU A 2 15.44 -5.43 4.36
N LYS A 3 14.37 -6.19 4.04
CA LYS A 3 13.16 -5.67 3.39
C LYS A 3 12.52 -4.58 4.28
N PRO A 4 11.79 -3.60 3.72
CA PRO A 4 11.24 -2.49 4.51
C PRO A 4 10.48 -2.92 5.76
N LEU A 5 9.50 -3.82 5.64
CA LEU A 5 8.69 -4.27 6.79
C LEU A 5 9.48 -5.05 7.83
N ALA A 6 10.53 -5.79 7.42
CA ALA A 6 11.39 -6.50 8.36
C ALA A 6 12.15 -5.53 9.28
N LYS A 7 12.46 -4.31 8.81
CA LYS A 7 13.07 -3.27 9.64
C LYS A 7 12.09 -2.77 10.72
N TYR A 8 10.82 -2.61 10.38
CA TYR A 8 9.79 -2.21 11.34
C TYR A 8 9.53 -3.30 12.39
N GLN A 9 9.46 -4.56 11.98
CA GLN A 9 9.33 -5.69 12.92
C GLN A 9 10.53 -5.75 13.88
N LEU A 10 11.75 -5.66 13.34
CA LEU A 10 12.96 -5.65 14.16
C LEU A 10 13.00 -4.44 15.11
N ALA A 11 12.56 -3.26 14.67
CA ALA A 11 12.49 -2.09 15.53
C ALA A 11 11.50 -2.27 16.69
N LEU A 12 10.34 -2.91 16.45
CA LEU A 12 9.37 -3.24 17.51
C LEU A 12 9.98 -4.24 18.50
N GLU A 13 10.59 -5.30 17.99
CA GLU A 13 11.23 -6.34 18.80
C GLU A 13 12.34 -5.76 19.70
N LEU A 14 13.23 -4.94 19.13
CA LEU A 14 14.31 -4.28 19.88
C LEU A 14 13.80 -3.26 20.91
N ALA A 15 12.63 -2.67 20.68
CA ALA A 15 11.98 -1.75 21.61
C ALA A 15 11.11 -2.47 22.66
N GLY A 16 11.02 -3.81 22.61
CA GLY A 16 10.19 -4.59 23.53
C GLY A 16 8.68 -4.47 23.27
N HIS A 17 8.28 -4.13 22.05
CA HIS A 17 6.88 -4.03 21.62
C HIS A 17 6.44 -5.23 20.79
N ASP A 18 5.15 -5.53 20.82
CA ASP A 18 4.59 -6.62 20.03
C ASP A 18 4.77 -6.40 18.52
N PRO A 19 5.23 -7.42 17.77
CA PRO A 19 5.36 -7.34 16.32
C PRO A 19 3.99 -7.23 15.65
N PHE A 20 3.98 -6.81 14.39
CA PHE A 20 2.77 -6.88 13.58
C PHE A 20 2.44 -8.32 13.20
N GLU A 21 1.14 -8.66 13.16
CA GLU A 21 0.67 -9.90 12.59
C GLU A 21 0.73 -9.86 11.05
N SER A 22 1.56 -10.72 10.44
CA SER A 22 1.91 -10.64 9.01
C SER A 22 0.74 -10.85 8.03
N GLY A 23 -0.38 -11.41 8.50
CA GLY A 23 -1.59 -11.67 7.71
C GLY A 23 -2.75 -10.71 7.97
N ARG A 24 -2.61 -9.77 8.92
CA ARG A 24 -3.68 -8.86 9.33
C ARG A 24 -3.36 -7.42 8.95
N GLU A 25 -4.41 -6.60 8.97
CA GLU A 25 -4.25 -5.16 8.85
C GLU A 25 -3.59 -4.59 10.11
N PRO A 26 -2.70 -3.58 9.98
CA PRO A 26 -2.34 -2.87 8.75
C PRO A 26 -1.15 -3.47 7.96
N TYR A 27 -0.50 -4.52 8.48
CA TYR A 27 0.72 -5.09 7.87
C TYR A 27 0.48 -5.69 6.48
N ARG A 28 -0.64 -6.41 6.32
CA ARG A 28 -1.03 -7.03 5.05
C ARG A 28 -1.11 -5.98 3.94
N ARG A 29 -1.83 -4.87 4.14
CA ARG A 29 -1.91 -3.80 3.13
C ARG A 29 -0.57 -3.13 2.86
N ALA A 30 0.26 -2.92 3.89
CA ALA A 30 1.60 -2.36 3.70
C ALA A 30 2.49 -3.28 2.84
N ASP A 31 2.41 -4.60 3.02
CA ASP A 31 3.15 -5.58 2.20
C ASP A 31 2.70 -5.53 0.73
N ILE A 32 1.38 -5.50 0.49
CA ILE A 32 0.83 -5.38 -0.86
C ILE A 32 1.23 -4.06 -1.51
N LEU A 33 1.21 -2.95 -0.76
CA LEU A 33 1.63 -1.64 -1.22
C LEU A 33 3.11 -1.62 -1.64
N ILE A 34 4.00 -2.25 -0.87
CA ILE A 34 5.42 -2.34 -1.22
C ILE A 34 5.60 -3.12 -2.52
N LYS A 35 4.86 -4.23 -2.71
CA LYS A 35 4.89 -5.00 -3.96
C LYS A 35 4.41 -4.15 -5.15
N LEU A 36 3.32 -3.40 -4.98
CA LEU A 36 2.80 -2.49 -6.00
C LEU A 36 3.82 -1.39 -6.35
N ARG A 37 4.38 -0.71 -5.35
CA ARG A 37 5.41 0.32 -5.54
C ARG A 37 6.63 -0.25 -6.27
N ASN A 38 7.10 -1.43 -5.87
CA ASN A 38 8.27 -2.03 -6.50
C ASN A 38 8.02 -2.37 -7.96
N TRP A 39 6.82 -2.84 -8.29
CA TRP A 39 6.44 -3.07 -9.68
C TRP A 39 6.37 -1.76 -10.48
N LEU A 40 5.76 -0.70 -9.94
CA LEU A 40 5.65 0.59 -10.61
C LEU A 40 7.02 1.23 -10.87
N VAL A 41 7.92 1.20 -9.88
CA VAL A 41 9.21 1.90 -9.94
C VAL A 41 10.28 1.10 -10.68
N HIS A 42 10.22 -0.23 -10.61
CA HIS A 42 11.20 -1.12 -11.23
C HIS A 42 10.59 -1.94 -12.37
N TYR A 43 9.56 -1.41 -13.03
CA TYR A 43 8.93 -2.08 -14.15
C TYR A 43 9.94 -2.36 -15.27
N LYS A 44 9.99 -3.60 -15.72
CA LYS A 44 10.73 -4.01 -16.91
C LYS A 44 9.72 -4.34 -18.00
N PRO A 45 9.78 -3.68 -19.17
CA PRO A 45 8.93 -4.04 -20.31
C PRO A 45 9.06 -5.52 -20.63
N ASN A 46 7.93 -6.22 -20.69
CA ASN A 46 7.88 -7.62 -21.05
C ASN A 46 6.63 -7.91 -21.87
N SER A 47 6.76 -8.82 -22.84
CA SER A 47 5.63 -9.35 -23.59
C SER A 47 4.89 -10.34 -22.69
N GLN A 48 3.81 -9.88 -22.04
CA GLN A 48 2.96 -10.77 -21.25
C GLN A 48 1.76 -11.22 -22.08
N PRO A 49 1.44 -12.53 -22.08
CA PRO A 49 0.19 -13.03 -22.63
C PRO A 49 -1.02 -12.32 -21.99
N LEU A 50 -1.98 -11.89 -22.80
CA LEU A 50 -3.19 -11.18 -22.34
C LEU A 50 -4.09 -12.05 -21.43
N ASP A 51 -3.90 -13.36 -21.39
CA ASP A 51 -4.63 -14.29 -20.55
C ASP A 51 -4.01 -14.50 -19.15
N LYS A 52 -2.74 -14.12 -18.97
CA LYS A 52 -2.04 -14.25 -17.68
C LYS A 52 -2.07 -12.93 -16.93
N GLY A 53 -2.97 -12.83 -15.96
CA GLY A 53 -3.02 -11.70 -15.05
C GLY A 53 -1.69 -11.51 -14.30
N HIS A 54 -1.27 -10.25 -14.14
CA HIS A 54 -0.02 -9.91 -13.47
C HIS A 54 0.01 -10.35 -12.00
N GLU A 55 1.15 -10.85 -11.51
CA GLU A 55 1.30 -11.37 -10.12
C GLU A 55 0.89 -10.35 -9.04
N VAL A 56 1.24 -9.07 -9.24
CA VAL A 56 0.83 -7.99 -8.31
C VAL A 56 -0.68 -7.83 -8.24
N GLY A 57 -1.38 -7.99 -9.38
CA GLY A 57 -2.84 -7.90 -9.45
C GLY A 57 -3.54 -8.96 -8.63
N LYS A 58 -2.93 -10.13 -8.40
CA LYS A 58 -3.49 -11.21 -7.57
C LYS A 58 -3.58 -10.84 -6.09
N HIS A 59 -2.76 -9.89 -5.64
CA HIS A 59 -2.75 -9.43 -4.26
C HIS A 59 -3.70 -8.26 -3.99
N LEU A 60 -4.22 -7.61 -5.04
CA LEU A 60 -5.13 -6.47 -4.96
C LEU A 60 -6.55 -6.93 -5.24
N LYS A 61 -7.47 -6.69 -4.29
CA LYS A 61 -8.87 -7.09 -4.44
C LYS A 61 -9.70 -5.93 -5.00
N PRO A 62 -10.72 -6.21 -5.84
CA PRO A 62 -11.66 -5.18 -6.27
C PRO A 62 -12.41 -4.48 -5.11
N SER A 63 -12.51 -5.12 -3.95
CA SER A 63 -13.10 -4.53 -2.75
C SER A 63 -12.17 -3.55 -2.02
N ASP A 64 -10.87 -3.51 -2.35
CA ASP A 64 -9.90 -2.67 -1.64
C ASP A 64 -10.05 -1.19 -2.04
N PHE A 65 -10.52 -0.89 -3.25
CA PHE A 65 -10.68 0.47 -3.77
C PHE A 65 -11.54 0.54 -5.03
N THR A 66 -12.01 1.74 -5.35
CA THR A 66 -12.70 2.03 -6.62
C THR A 66 -11.76 1.85 -7.81
N ALA A 67 -12.20 1.07 -8.80
CA ALA A 67 -11.46 0.86 -10.04
C ALA A 67 -11.28 2.17 -10.84
N ASN A 68 -10.30 2.18 -11.74
CA ASN A 68 -10.03 3.29 -12.65
C ASN A 68 -11.27 3.65 -13.48
N GLN A 69 -11.76 4.88 -13.36
CA GLN A 69 -12.95 5.36 -14.09
C GLN A 69 -12.74 5.48 -15.60
N LEU A 70 -11.48 5.55 -16.06
CA LEU A 70 -11.13 5.53 -17.48
C LEU A 70 -11.10 4.11 -18.05
N SER A 71 -11.26 3.09 -17.20
CA SER A 71 -11.26 1.69 -17.59
C SER A 71 -12.67 1.15 -17.81
N THR A 72 -12.81 0.17 -18.70
CA THR A 72 -14.07 -0.56 -18.91
C THR A 72 -13.94 -1.99 -18.42
N ALA A 73 -15.06 -2.70 -18.30
CA ALA A 73 -15.07 -4.13 -17.95
C ALA A 73 -14.30 -5.02 -18.94
N ARG A 74 -14.04 -4.52 -20.16
CA ARG A 74 -13.24 -5.21 -21.19
C ARG A 74 -11.73 -5.15 -20.95
N HIS A 75 -11.27 -4.22 -20.11
CA HIS A 75 -9.85 -4.11 -19.78
C HIS A 75 -9.44 -5.13 -18.72
N GLN A 76 -8.16 -5.49 -18.71
CA GLN A 76 -7.61 -6.37 -17.70
C GLN A 76 -7.71 -5.76 -16.31
N TRP A 77 -7.86 -6.60 -15.28
CA TRP A 77 -7.89 -6.13 -13.89
C TRP A 77 -6.66 -5.28 -13.55
N PHE A 78 -5.47 -5.78 -13.89
CA PHE A 78 -4.22 -5.08 -13.69
C PHE A 78 -3.43 -5.06 -15.00
N PRO A 79 -2.83 -3.92 -15.39
CA PRO A 79 -2.79 -2.66 -14.64
C PRO A 79 -4.03 -1.76 -14.86
N ASP A 80 -4.77 -1.95 -15.94
CA ASP A 80 -5.71 -0.94 -16.48
C ASP A 80 -6.83 -0.54 -15.52
N ARG A 81 -7.49 -1.53 -14.89
CA ARG A 81 -8.60 -1.27 -13.96
C ARG A 81 -8.13 -0.91 -12.56
N VAL A 82 -6.91 -1.28 -12.19
CA VAL A 82 -6.32 -1.00 -10.87
C VAL A 82 -5.74 0.40 -10.80
N LEU A 83 -4.91 0.79 -11.77
CA LEU A 83 -4.18 2.07 -11.70
C LEU A 83 -5.13 3.24 -11.97
N GLY A 84 -5.45 3.99 -10.92
CA GLY A 84 -6.33 5.16 -10.98
C GLY A 84 -6.45 5.83 -9.60
N ALA A 85 -7.35 6.81 -9.49
CA ALA A 85 -7.52 7.61 -8.27
C ALA A 85 -7.84 6.75 -7.03
N GLY A 86 -8.67 5.72 -7.15
CA GLY A 86 -9.00 4.84 -6.03
C GLY A 86 -7.80 4.05 -5.50
N CYS A 87 -6.94 3.54 -6.39
CA CYS A 87 -5.71 2.86 -5.97
C CYS A 87 -4.71 3.83 -5.32
N ALA A 88 -4.63 5.07 -5.79
CA ALA A 88 -3.80 6.10 -5.19
C ALA A 88 -4.27 6.46 -3.76
N ASP A 89 -5.56 6.70 -3.55
CA ASP A 89 -6.13 6.93 -2.22
C ASP A 89 -5.92 5.73 -1.30
N TRP A 90 -6.16 4.52 -1.78
CA TRP A 90 -5.88 3.29 -1.03
C TRP A 90 -4.42 3.15 -0.64
N ALA A 91 -3.49 3.46 -1.54
CA ALA A 91 -2.06 3.37 -1.30
C ALA A 91 -1.62 4.34 -0.19
N TRP A 92 -2.02 5.61 -0.32
CA TRP A 92 -1.75 6.63 0.71
C TRP A 92 -2.31 6.22 2.08
N ARG A 93 -3.59 5.82 2.13
CA ARG A 93 -4.22 5.39 3.39
C ARG A 93 -3.53 4.18 4.00
N SER A 94 -3.14 3.19 3.18
CA SER A 94 -2.44 1.99 3.66
C SER A 94 -1.09 2.35 4.31
N ALA A 95 -0.32 3.25 3.68
CA ALA A 95 0.93 3.75 4.25
C ALA A 95 0.69 4.51 5.55
N ARG A 96 -0.30 5.42 5.57
CA ARG A 96 -0.64 6.20 6.76
C ARG A 96 -1.08 5.30 7.92
N THR A 97 -2.03 4.39 7.71
CA THR A 97 -2.53 3.49 8.75
C THR A 97 -1.42 2.61 9.33
N PHE A 98 -0.52 2.07 8.48
CA PHE A 98 0.62 1.31 8.96
C PHE A 98 1.55 2.17 9.84
N THR A 99 1.87 3.39 9.39
CA THR A 99 2.79 4.28 10.10
C THR A 99 2.17 4.81 11.40
N ASP A 100 0.88 5.12 11.41
CA ASP A 100 0.13 5.54 12.60
C ASP A 100 0.09 4.41 13.66
N GLU A 101 -0.16 3.16 13.25
CA GLU A 101 -0.14 2.01 14.18
C GLU A 101 1.26 1.72 14.72
N PHE A 102 2.30 1.84 13.88
CA PHE A 102 3.69 1.73 14.35
C PHE A 102 4.03 2.82 15.38
N ALA A 103 3.64 4.06 15.11
CA ALA A 103 3.85 5.19 16.02
C ALA A 103 3.10 5.00 17.34
N LYS A 104 1.86 4.50 17.28
CA LYS A 104 1.06 4.16 18.47
C LYS A 104 1.77 3.12 19.35
N ARG A 105 2.36 2.08 18.77
CA ARG A 105 3.08 1.04 19.53
C ARG A 105 4.36 1.57 20.17
N THR A 106 5.08 2.42 19.46
CA THR A 106 6.40 2.93 19.85
C THR A 106 6.36 4.24 20.64
N GLY A 107 5.21 4.88 20.76
CA GLY A 107 5.06 6.21 21.38
C GLY A 107 5.69 7.36 20.57
N LEU A 108 6.03 7.13 19.30
CA LEU A 108 6.62 8.16 18.43
C LEU A 108 5.58 9.19 18.01
N VAL A 109 5.99 10.45 17.92
CA VAL A 109 5.18 11.52 17.33
C VAL A 109 5.69 11.81 15.92
N LEU A 110 4.86 11.54 14.91
CA LEU A 110 5.27 11.65 13.51
C LEU A 110 5.13 13.10 13.01
N ASN A 111 6.04 13.52 12.13
CA ASN A 111 6.07 14.90 11.62
C ASN A 111 4.78 15.30 10.90
N TYR A 112 4.16 14.39 10.13
CA TYR A 112 2.90 14.71 9.43
C TYR A 112 1.69 14.83 10.38
N GLN A 113 1.81 14.38 11.63
CA GLN A 113 0.79 14.61 12.67
C GLN A 113 0.94 15.98 13.32
N ARG A 114 2.13 16.59 13.21
CA ARG A 114 2.43 17.95 13.71
C ARG A 114 2.09 19.03 12.68
N ALA A 115 2.00 18.65 11.41
CA ALA A 115 1.68 19.57 10.34
C ALA A 115 0.20 19.94 10.42
N ASP A 116 -0.07 21.21 10.73
CA ASP A 116 -1.38 21.82 10.59
C ASP A 116 -1.61 22.11 9.09
N PHE A 117 -2.14 21.11 8.39
CA PHE A 117 -2.70 21.34 7.07
C PHE A 117 -4.08 21.93 7.31
N GLY A 118 -4.18 23.26 7.37
CA GLY A 118 -5.44 23.97 7.57
C GLY A 118 -6.58 23.42 6.70
N ASP A 119 -7.82 23.70 7.08
CA ASP A 119 -9.02 23.00 6.60
C ASP A 119 -8.97 22.58 5.12
N PRO A 120 -9.28 21.31 4.81
CA PRO A 120 -9.27 20.84 3.44
C PRO A 120 -10.22 21.71 2.61
N LEU A 121 -9.76 22.11 1.41
CA LEU A 121 -10.59 22.79 0.44
C LEU A 121 -11.90 22.01 0.24
N PRO A 122 -13.06 22.69 0.21
CA PRO A 122 -14.33 22.03 -0.03
C PRO A 122 -14.25 21.22 -1.33
N ARG A 123 -14.69 19.96 -1.25
CA ARG A 123 -14.71 19.03 -2.39
C ARG A 123 -15.89 19.30 -3.30
#